data_AF-A0A1A8R8M5-F1
#
_entry.id   AF-A0A1A8R8M5-F1
#
_cell.length_a   1.000
_cell.length_b   1.000
_cell.length_c   1.000
_cell.angle_alpha   90.00
_cell.angle_beta   90.00
_cell.angle_gamma   90.00
#
_symmetry.space_group_name_H-M   'P 1'
#
loop_
_entity.id
_entity.type
_entity.pdbx_description
1 polymer ?
#
loop_
_entity_poly.entity_id
_entity_poly.type
_entity_poly.pdbx_seq_one_letter_code
_entity_poly.pdbx_strand_id
1 'polypeptide(L)'
;RKKLDRPVKVPIVLAVLMVLVSCYLVFAPIIDKPEVEYLYCTIFIFSGLLLYFPFVYWKVKWARSFMRPITMHLQLLMEVVPPDKNE
;
A
#
# COMPACT_ATOMS: atom_id res chain seq x y z
N ARG A 1 -14.63 -16.67 8.77
CA ARG A 1 -13.24 -17.13 9.03
C ARG A 1 -12.88 -17.07 10.53
N LYS A 2 -13.62 -17.78 11.40
CA LYS A 2 -13.36 -17.80 12.87
C LYS A 2 -12.54 -19.02 13.34
N LYS A 3 -12.39 -20.03 12.48
CA LYS A 3 -11.64 -21.28 12.71
C LYS A 3 -10.34 -21.31 11.91
N LEU A 4 -9.53 -20.25 12.03
CA LEU A 4 -8.15 -20.30 11.58
C LEU A 4 -7.30 -20.68 12.79
N ASP A 5 -6.44 -21.68 12.64
CA ASP A 5 -5.51 -22.03 13.70
C ASP A 5 -4.59 -20.83 13.98
N ARG A 6 -4.44 -20.51 15.27
CA ARG A 6 -3.62 -19.39 15.74
C ARG A 6 -2.62 -19.97 16.72
N PRO A 7 -1.40 -20.33 16.26
CA PRO A 7 -0.38 -20.92 17.12
C PRO A 7 0.06 -19.94 18.22
N VAL A 8 -0.05 -18.63 17.98
CA VAL A 8 0.19 -17.58 18.98
C VAL A 8 -1.10 -16.79 19.19
N LYS A 9 -1.57 -16.76 20.45
CA LYS A 9 -2.73 -15.97 20.87
C LYS A 9 -2.27 -14.86 21.82
N VAL A 10 -2.35 -13.62 21.34
CA VAL A 10 -2.12 -12.44 22.16
C VAL A 10 -3.41 -11.98 22.84
N PRO A 11 -3.34 -11.43 24.06
CA PRO A 11 -4.49 -10.81 24.71
C PRO A 11 -5.05 -9.67 23.86
N ILE A 12 -6.38 -9.64 23.66
CA ILE A 12 -7.05 -8.64 22.82
C ILE A 12 -6.84 -7.20 23.33
N VAL A 13 -6.68 -7.05 24.65
CA VAL A 13 -6.42 -5.77 25.32
C VAL A 13 -5.15 -5.10 24.79
N LEU A 14 -4.09 -5.88 24.53
CA LEU A 14 -2.84 -5.36 23.98
C LEU A 14 -3.02 -4.82 22.56
N ALA A 15 -3.81 -5.52 21.73
CA ALA A 15 -4.10 -5.06 20.38
C ALA A 15 -4.92 -3.76 20.38
N VAL A 16 -5.93 -3.66 21.25
CA VAL A 16 -6.74 -2.44 21.39
C VAL A 16 -5.89 -1.26 21.87
N LEU A 17 -5.04 -1.47 22.89
CA LEU A 17 -4.13 -0.44 23.38
C LEU A 17 -3.20 0.05 22.26
N MET A 18 -2.61 -0.86 21.49
CA MET A 18 -1.73 -0.49 20.38
C MET A 18 -2.42 0.32 19.28
N VAL A 19 -3.68 -0.01 18.96
CA VAL A 19 -4.47 0.79 18.01
C VAL A 19 -4.69 2.21 18.55
N LEU A 20 -5.03 2.36 19.82
CA LEU A 20 -5.23 3.68 20.44
C LEU A 20 -3.94 4.51 20.42
N VAL A 21 -2.81 3.91 20.80
CA VAL A 21 -1.50 4.58 20.78
C VAL A 21 -1.12 4.96 19.35
N SER A 22 -1.33 4.06 18.38
CA SER A 22 -1.05 4.34 16.97
C SER A 22 -1.90 5.50 16.43
N CYS A 23 -3.20 5.54 16.75
CA CYS A 23 -4.05 6.66 16.38
C CYS A 23 -3.54 7.96 17.01
N TYR A 24 -3.22 7.97 18.30
CA TYR A 24 -2.68 9.17 18.96
C TYR A 24 -1.39 9.66 18.31
N LEU A 25 -0.43 8.77 18.05
CA LEU A 25 0.86 9.15 17.44
C LEU A 25 0.72 9.67 16.00
N VAL A 26 -0.32 9.26 15.27
CA VAL A 26 -0.60 9.81 13.94
C VAL A 26 -1.26 11.18 14.03
N PHE A 27 -2.25 11.36 14.92
CA PHE A 27 -2.99 12.62 15.02
C PHE A 27 -2.24 13.72 15.79
N ALA A 28 -1.47 13.38 16.83
CA ALA A 28 -0.74 14.33 17.64
C ALA A 28 0.17 15.28 16.81
N PRO A 29 1.08 14.80 15.94
CA PRO A 29 1.93 15.70 15.15
C PRO A 29 1.11 16.55 14.16
N ILE A 30 0.03 16.01 13.60
CA ILE A 30 -0.83 16.71 12.64
C ILE A 30 -1.53 17.91 13.28
N ILE A 31 -1.95 17.80 14.55
CA ILE A 31 -2.68 18.85 15.27
C ILE A 31 -1.72 19.84 15.93
N ASP A 32 -0.67 19.36 16.61
CA ASP A 32 0.20 20.22 17.40
C ASP A 32 1.16 21.04 16.54
N LYS A 33 1.63 20.47 15.42
CA LYS A 33 2.59 21.12 14.51
C LYS A 33 2.24 20.76 13.06
N PRO A 34 1.24 21.44 12.47
CA PRO A 34 0.86 21.20 11.09
C PRO A 34 1.97 21.66 10.14
N GLU A 35 2.93 20.78 9.88
CA GLU A 35 3.93 20.97 8.82
C GLU A 35 3.35 20.55 7.47
N VAL A 36 3.76 21.27 6.42
CA VAL A 36 3.31 21.01 5.04
C VAL A 36 3.69 19.61 4.55
N GLU A 37 4.70 18.98 5.15
CA GLU A 37 5.14 17.62 4.85
C GLU A 37 4.03 16.59 5.10
N TYR A 38 3.29 16.72 6.21
CA TYR A 38 2.19 15.81 6.53
C TYR A 38 1.03 15.94 5.53
N LEU A 39 0.82 17.15 5.00
CA LEU A 39 -0.16 17.38 3.94
C LEU A 39 0.25 16.67 2.64
N TYR A 40 1.52 16.80 2.24
CA TYR A 40 2.05 16.10 1.06
C TYR A 40 1.97 14.58 1.20
N CYS A 41 2.34 14.04 2.35
CA CYS A 41 2.21 12.60 2.66
C CYS A 41 0.75 12.14 2.51
N THR A 42 -0.19 12.89 3.05
CA THR A 42 -1.62 12.54 3.00
C THR A 42 -2.14 12.55 1.57
N ILE A 43 -1.84 13.61 0.80
CA ILE A 43 -2.25 13.71 -0.62
C ILE A 43 -1.62 12.58 -1.44
N PHE A 44 -0.38 12.20 -1.16
CA PHE A 44 0.29 11.12 -1.88
C PHE A 44 -0.33 9.74 -1.57
N ILE A 45 -0.76 9.50 -0.33
CA ILE A 45 -1.50 8.27 0.01
C ILE A 45 -2.85 8.24 -0.73
N PHE A 46 -3.58 9.37 -0.75
CA PHE A 46 -4.85 9.47 -1.48
C PHE A 46 -4.68 9.39 -3.00
N SER A 47 -3.58 9.86 -3.56
CA SER A 47 -3.30 9.73 -5.00
C SER A 47 -3.15 8.25 -5.38
N GLY A 48 -2.58 7.41 -4.51
CA GLY A 48 -2.56 5.96 -4.67
C GLY A 48 -3.96 5.35 -4.77
N LEU A 49 -4.93 5.88 -4.00
CA LEU A 49 -6.33 5.47 -4.11
C LEU A 49 -6.94 5.89 -5.46
N LEU A 50 -6.65 7.11 -5.92
CA LEU A 50 -7.08 7.56 -7.26
C LEU A 50 -6.51 6.71 -8.38
N LEU A 51 -5.29 6.18 -8.25
CA LEU A 51 -4.70 5.23 -9.21
C LEU A 51 -5.29 3.82 -9.06
N TYR A 52 -5.66 3.39 -7.86
CA TYR A 52 -6.27 2.07 -7.64
C TYR A 52 -7.54 1.87 -8.47
N PHE A 53 -8.41 2.89 -8.55
CA PHE A 53 -9.68 2.80 -9.29
C PHE A 53 -9.51 2.48 -10.80
N PRO A 54 -8.79 3.27 -11.61
CA PRO A 54 -8.63 2.98 -13.03
C PRO A 54 -7.75 1.75 -13.31
N PHE A 55 -6.66 1.55 -12.57
CA PHE A 55 -5.70 0.50 -12.87
C PHE A 55 -6.12 -0.88 -12.34
N VAL A 56 -6.70 -0.95 -11.14
CA VAL A 56 -7.04 -2.22 -10.47
C VAL A 56 -8.52 -2.54 -10.54
N TYR A 57 -9.39 -1.59 -10.18
CA TYR A 57 -10.83 -1.83 -10.13
C TYR A 57 -11.45 -1.91 -11.53
N TRP A 58 -11.26 -0.89 -12.37
CA TRP A 58 -11.80 -0.86 -13.74
C TRP A 58 -10.96 -1.63 -14.76
N LYS A 59 -9.71 -1.98 -14.44
CA LYS A 59 -8.77 -2.71 -15.31
C LYS A 59 -8.77 -2.16 -16.74
N VAL A 60 -8.60 -0.84 -16.88
CA VAL A 60 -8.69 -0.15 -18.17
C VAL A 60 -7.73 -0.78 -19.19
N LYS A 61 -8.25 -1.17 -20.36
CA LYS A 61 -7.47 -1.88 -21.39
C LYS A 61 -6.30 -1.05 -21.93
N TRP A 62 -6.47 0.27 -22.04
CA TRP A 62 -5.42 1.19 -22.50
C TRP A 62 -4.20 1.22 -21.57
N ALA A 63 -4.41 1.19 -20.24
CA ALA A 63 -3.33 1.14 -19.27
C ALA A 63 -2.42 -0.09 -19.48
N ARG A 64 -3.00 -1.26 -19.77
CA ARG A 64 -2.23 -2.46 -20.08
C ARG A 64 -1.47 -2.35 -21.40
N SER A 65 -2.07 -1.71 -22.40
CA SER A 65 -1.42 -1.48 -23.70
C SER A 65 -0.20 -0.56 -23.59
N PHE A 66 -0.24 0.42 -22.68
CA PHE A 66 0.87 1.32 -22.40
C PHE A 66 1.96 0.69 -21.51
N MET A 67 1.56 -0.09 -20.50
CA MET A 67 2.51 -0.71 -19.57
C MET A 67 3.37 -1.81 -20.23
N ARG A 68 2.81 -2.59 -21.18
CA ARG A 68 3.52 -3.67 -21.88
C ARG A 68 4.84 -3.25 -22.57
N PRO A 69 4.87 -2.22 -23.44
CA PRO A 69 6.11 -1.80 -24.08
C PRO A 69 7.11 -1.25 -23.06
N ILE A 70 6.66 -0.52 -22.05
CA ILE A 70 7.54 -0.02 -20.96
C ILE A 70 8.22 -1.19 -20.26
N THR A 71 7.44 -2.20 -19.85
CA THR A 71 8.00 -3.39 -19.20
C THR A 71 8.99 -4.11 -20.10
N MET A 72 8.70 -4.26 -21.40
CA MET A 72 9.60 -4.93 -22.35
C MET A 72 10.92 -4.17 -22.56
N HIS A 73 10.88 -2.84 -22.68
CA HIS A 73 12.08 -2.03 -22.81
C HIS A 73 12.93 -2.05 -21.54
N LEU A 74 12.31 -1.95 -20.37
CA LEU A 74 13.02 -2.07 -19.09
C LEU A 74 13.61 -3.47 -18.91
N GLN A 75 12.89 -4.52 -19.33
CA GLN A 75 13.38 -5.89 -19.29
C GLN A 75 14.63 -6.09 -20.13
N LEU A 76 14.63 -5.60 -21.37
CA LEU A 76 15.81 -5.66 -22.25
C LEU A 76 16.97 -4.79 -21.76
N LEU A 77 16.69 -3.58 -21.25
CA LEU A 77 17.71 -2.65 -20.76
C LEU A 77 18.48 -3.20 -19.55
N MET A 78 17.80 -3.93 -18.67
CA MET A 78 18.38 -4.48 -17.44
C MET A 78 18.69 -5.99 -17.54
N GLU A 79 18.42 -6.62 -18.69
CA GLU A 79 18.52 -8.07 -18.90
C GLU A 79 17.78 -8.91 -17.83
N VAL A 80 16.62 -8.42 -17.36
CA VAL A 80 15.84 -9.08 -16.30
C VAL A 80 14.72 -9.96 -16.83
N VAL A 81 14.52 -11.12 -16.21
CA VAL A 81 13.49 -12.11 -16.54
C VAL A 81 12.47 -12.22 -15.40
N PRO A 82 11.18 -12.51 -15.66
CA PRO A 82 10.21 -12.77 -14.59
C PRO A 82 10.70 -13.89 -13.66
N PRO A 83 10.44 -13.78 -12.34
CA PRO A 83 10.83 -14.82 -11.39
C PRO A 83 10.06 -16.12 -11.66
N ASP A 84 10.72 -17.26 -11.44
CA ASP A 84 10.07 -18.56 -11.48
C ASP A 84 8.98 -18.62 -10.41
N LYS A 85 7.80 -19.13 -10.78
CA LYS A 85 6.58 -19.06 -9.94
C LYS A 85 6.59 -20.03 -8.74
N ASN A 86 7.73 -20.65 -8.46
CA ASN A 86 7.87 -21.73 -7.51
C ASN A 86 8.93 -21.38 -6.48
N GLU A 87 8.55 -20.53 -5.53
CA GLU A 87 9.00 -20.50 -4.12
C GLU A 87 8.12 -19.54 -3.32
#